data_AF-A0A382Y9N4-F1
#
_entry.id   AF-A0A382Y9N4-F1
#
_cell.length_a   1.000
_cell.length_b   1.000
_cell.length_c   1.000
_cell.angle_alpha   90.00
_cell.angle_beta   90.00
_cell.angle_gamma   90.00
#
_symmetry.space_group_name_H-M   'P 1'
#
loop_
_entity.id
_entity.type
_entity.pdbx_description
1 polymer ?
#
loop_
_entity_poly.entity_id
_entity_poly.type
_entity_poly.pdbx_seq_one_letter_code
_entity_poly.pdbx_strand_id
1 'polypeptide(L)'
;ALLSVIGLIALKSIAQHHLGSLFQNPFSKQFLFLIPAVLICIFILFIPRYTIHKYAYLFYLIGIIIVLLPFFDESHAGTHRWLDIGLQFNLQPSEFAKVFTSLALARYLSDHNLQMKQFSSVIIPIVLVLIPTCVVLYQPDLGTAIILMAPVLPVLFWSGARPFHLFLLLAPIFSFITAFHNLAFTIYAILLGLIIILARPKNVLALSLFFGNIFLGLLSPVLWNSLKPYQQDRILTLFNPDKDPLGAAYQIIQSKTAIGSGGLF
;
A
#
# COMPACT_ATOMS: atom_id res chain seq x y z
N ALA A 1 21.38 9.33 -2.67
CA ALA A 1 22.79 9.18 -3.09
C ALA A 1 23.59 8.29 -2.13
N LEU A 2 23.66 8.60 -0.83
CA LEU A 2 24.42 7.78 0.13
C LEU A 2 23.88 6.33 0.24
N LEU A 3 22.58 6.18 0.44
CA LEU A 3 21.92 4.86 0.52
C LEU A 3 22.10 4.02 -0.76
N SER A 4 22.05 4.64 -1.94
CA SER A 4 22.26 3.93 -3.22
C SER A 4 23.70 3.46 -3.38
N VAL A 5 24.68 4.25 -2.89
CA VAL A 5 26.10 3.85 -2.88
C VAL A 5 26.32 2.68 -1.92
N ILE A 6 25.76 2.75 -0.70
CA ILE A 6 25.82 1.65 0.28
C ILE A 6 25.18 0.38 -0.29
N GLY A 7 24.03 0.50 -0.96
CA GLY A 7 23.36 -0.62 -1.61
C GLY A 7 24.20 -1.26 -2.72
N LEU A 8 24.88 -0.45 -3.56
CA LEU A 8 25.79 -0.96 -4.59
C LEU A 8 27.02 -1.66 -3.99
N ILE A 9 27.56 -1.15 -2.90
CA ILE A 9 28.67 -1.78 -2.18
C ILE A 9 28.25 -3.14 -1.60
N ALA A 10 27.07 -3.20 -0.98
CA ALA A 10 26.51 -4.45 -0.47
C ALA A 10 26.28 -5.48 -1.58
N LEU A 11 25.71 -5.04 -2.72
CA LEU A 11 25.52 -5.91 -3.88
C LEU A 11 26.83 -6.40 -4.48
N LYS A 12 27.88 -5.55 -4.50
CA LYS A 12 29.21 -5.96 -4.95
C LYS A 12 29.79 -7.07 -4.08
N SER A 13 29.60 -7.00 -2.76
CA SER A 13 30.02 -8.03 -1.81
C SER A 13 29.31 -9.36 -2.06
N ILE A 14 27.99 -9.33 -2.28
CA ILE A 14 27.17 -10.53 -2.53
C ILE A 14 27.46 -11.13 -3.92
N ALA A 15 27.73 -10.28 -4.93
CA ALA A 15 27.93 -10.70 -6.30
C ALA A 15 29.30 -11.35 -6.56
N GLN A 16 30.28 -11.24 -5.65
CA GLN A 16 31.62 -11.81 -5.84
C GLN A 16 31.62 -13.34 -6.05
N HIS A 17 30.55 -14.04 -5.70
CA HIS A 17 30.40 -15.49 -5.87
C HIS A 17 29.76 -15.94 -7.20
N HIS A 18 29.22 -15.03 -8.01
CA HIS A 18 28.64 -15.37 -9.32
C HIS A 18 29.61 -15.00 -10.46
N LEU A 19 30.35 -15.98 -10.97
CA LEU A 19 31.17 -15.85 -12.19
C LEU A 19 30.29 -15.95 -13.47
N GLY A 20 29.27 -15.10 -13.56
CA GLY A 20 28.37 -14.99 -14.71
C GLY A 20 28.75 -13.84 -15.65
N SER A 21 28.20 -13.85 -16.88
CA SER A 21 28.37 -12.77 -17.87
C SER A 21 27.95 -11.40 -17.30
N LEU A 22 28.44 -10.30 -17.90
CA LEU A 22 28.14 -8.92 -17.50
C LEU A 22 26.64 -8.62 -17.31
N PHE A 23 25.74 -9.35 -17.94
CA PHE A 23 24.29 -9.17 -17.83
C PHE A 23 23.61 -10.09 -16.81
N GLN A 24 24.30 -11.08 -16.25
CA GLN A 24 23.75 -11.95 -15.21
C GLN A 24 24.12 -11.46 -13.80
N ASN A 25 25.21 -10.71 -13.67
CA ASN A 25 25.63 -10.21 -12.37
C ASN A 25 24.63 -9.16 -11.83
N PRO A 26 24.13 -9.33 -10.59
CA PRO A 26 23.14 -8.42 -10.02
C PRO A 26 23.69 -7.00 -9.82
N PHE A 27 24.98 -6.85 -9.56
CA PHE A 27 25.65 -5.56 -9.46
C PHE A 27 25.59 -4.76 -10.77
N SER A 28 25.94 -5.38 -11.90
CA SER A 28 25.95 -4.70 -13.19
C SER A 28 24.54 -4.39 -13.69
N LYS A 29 23.56 -5.28 -13.44
CA LYS A 29 22.14 -4.96 -13.66
C LYS A 29 21.72 -3.70 -12.88
N GLN A 30 21.98 -3.66 -11.57
CA GLN A 30 21.60 -2.52 -10.73
C GLN A 30 22.31 -1.22 -11.15
N PHE A 31 23.59 -1.30 -11.51
CA PHE A 31 24.33 -0.16 -12.02
C PHE A 31 23.76 0.37 -13.35
N LEU A 32 23.38 -0.53 -14.26
CA LEU A 32 22.73 -0.17 -15.51
C LEU A 32 21.37 0.51 -15.27
N PHE A 33 20.56 0.04 -14.31
CA PHE A 33 19.28 0.67 -13.96
C PHE A 33 19.41 2.03 -13.28
N LEU A 34 20.56 2.34 -12.67
CA LEU A 34 20.82 3.66 -12.10
C LEU A 34 20.83 4.75 -13.18
N ILE A 35 21.35 4.44 -14.38
CA ILE A 35 21.48 5.39 -15.49
C ILE A 35 20.11 5.95 -15.92
N PRO A 36 19.11 5.13 -16.34
CA PRO A 36 17.79 5.64 -16.71
C PRO A 36 17.06 6.26 -15.52
N ALA A 37 17.29 5.78 -14.28
CA ALA A 37 16.67 6.39 -13.10
C ALA A 37 17.14 7.84 -12.86
N VAL A 38 18.44 8.12 -13.02
CA VAL A 38 19.00 9.48 -12.92
C VAL A 38 18.49 10.35 -14.07
N LEU A 39 18.40 9.82 -15.29
CA LEU A 39 17.84 10.56 -16.43
C LEU A 39 16.38 10.94 -16.19
N ILE A 40 15.55 10.01 -15.71
CA ILE A 40 14.14 10.27 -15.37
C ILE A 40 14.05 11.32 -14.24
N CYS A 41 14.91 11.23 -13.22
CA CYS A 41 14.95 12.20 -12.14
C CYS A 41 15.26 13.62 -12.64
N ILE A 42 16.31 13.76 -13.47
CA ILE A 42 16.67 15.03 -14.10
C ILE A 42 15.51 15.55 -14.96
N PHE A 43 14.88 14.69 -15.75
CA PHE A 43 13.73 15.06 -16.57
C PHE A 43 12.57 15.61 -15.72
N ILE A 44 12.22 14.95 -14.62
CA ILE A 44 11.15 15.39 -13.71
C ILE A 44 11.46 16.77 -13.10
N LEU A 45 12.73 17.08 -12.80
CA LEU A 45 13.13 18.40 -12.27
C LEU A 45 12.86 19.54 -13.26
N PHE A 46 12.86 19.27 -14.57
CA PHE A 46 12.54 20.27 -15.58
C PHE A 46 11.03 20.47 -15.78
N ILE A 47 10.16 19.62 -15.23
CA ILE A 47 8.72 19.73 -15.39
C ILE A 47 8.15 20.76 -14.40
N PRO A 48 7.47 21.83 -14.87
CA PRO A 48 6.82 22.78 -13.97
C PRO A 48 5.75 22.12 -13.11
N ARG A 49 5.68 22.48 -11.83
CA ARG A 49 4.67 21.97 -10.87
C ARG A 49 3.23 22.15 -11.38
N TYR A 50 2.96 23.25 -12.08
CA TYR A 50 1.67 23.53 -12.71
C TYR A 50 1.28 22.44 -13.73
N THR A 51 2.21 21.99 -14.56
CA THR A 51 1.99 20.94 -15.57
C THR A 51 1.64 19.62 -14.90
N ILE A 52 2.38 19.26 -13.85
CA ILE A 52 2.11 18.05 -13.05
C ILE A 52 0.69 18.11 -12.48
N HIS A 53 0.33 19.25 -11.88
CA HIS A 53 -1.01 19.46 -11.35
C HIS A 53 -2.07 19.34 -12.46
N LYS A 54 -1.89 20.00 -13.62
CA LYS A 54 -2.82 19.98 -14.76
C LYS A 54 -3.07 18.58 -15.32
N TYR A 55 -2.05 17.71 -15.37
CA TYR A 55 -2.16 16.36 -15.96
C TYR A 55 -2.33 15.22 -14.93
N ALA A 56 -2.43 15.51 -13.62
CA ALA A 56 -2.52 14.45 -12.60
C ALA A 56 -3.66 13.43 -12.83
N TYR A 57 -4.87 13.87 -13.19
CA TYR A 57 -5.98 12.95 -13.47
C TYR A 57 -5.74 12.11 -14.74
N LEU A 58 -5.05 12.66 -15.75
CA LEU A 58 -4.65 11.90 -16.92
C LEU A 58 -3.64 10.81 -16.56
N PHE A 59 -2.63 11.14 -15.75
CA PHE A 59 -1.67 10.15 -15.24
C PHE A 59 -2.35 9.07 -14.40
N TYR A 60 -3.36 9.41 -13.62
CA TYR A 60 -4.17 8.43 -12.88
C TYR A 60 -4.91 7.45 -13.80
N LEU A 61 -5.57 7.94 -14.85
CA LEU A 61 -6.23 7.08 -15.83
C LEU A 61 -5.22 6.17 -16.54
N ILE A 62 -4.09 6.72 -16.94
CA ILE A 62 -2.97 5.94 -17.52
C ILE A 62 -2.48 4.88 -16.52
N GLY A 63 -2.37 5.22 -15.23
CA GLY A 63 -1.99 4.31 -14.16
C GLY A 63 -2.95 3.12 -14.02
N ILE A 64 -4.26 3.38 -14.04
CA ILE A 64 -5.26 2.30 -14.01
C ILE A 64 -5.10 1.39 -15.23
N ILE A 65 -4.96 1.97 -16.43
CA ILE A 65 -4.79 1.19 -17.67
C ILE A 65 -3.54 0.32 -17.57
N ILE A 66 -2.42 0.89 -17.14
CA ILE A 66 -1.14 0.18 -16.98
C ILE A 66 -1.27 -0.99 -16.00
N VAL A 67 -1.97 -0.81 -14.88
CA VAL A 67 -2.22 -1.91 -13.93
C VAL A 67 -3.14 -2.97 -14.53
N LEU A 68 -4.02 -2.64 -15.47
CA LEU A 68 -4.87 -3.64 -16.12
C LEU A 68 -4.12 -4.47 -17.18
N LEU A 69 -3.01 -3.97 -17.73
CA LEU A 69 -2.29 -4.65 -18.82
C LEU A 69 -1.83 -6.09 -18.50
N PRO A 70 -1.27 -6.40 -17.32
CA PRO A 70 -0.84 -7.77 -16.98
C PRO A 70 -1.94 -8.83 -17.03
N PHE A 71 -3.22 -8.45 -16.93
CA PHE A 71 -4.32 -9.41 -17.02
C PHE A 71 -4.51 -9.96 -18.44
N PHE A 72 -3.96 -9.30 -19.46
CA PHE A 72 -4.04 -9.74 -20.86
C PHE A 72 -2.87 -10.64 -21.28
N ASP A 73 -1.84 -10.76 -20.44
CA ASP A 73 -0.65 -11.57 -20.70
C ASP A 73 -0.71 -12.91 -19.97
N GLU A 74 0.06 -13.90 -20.42
CA GLU A 74 0.11 -15.21 -19.79
C GLU A 74 0.60 -15.11 -18.34
N SER A 75 -0.02 -15.88 -17.44
CA SER A 75 0.30 -15.80 -16.02
C SER A 75 1.69 -16.36 -15.72
N HIS A 76 2.68 -15.50 -15.47
CA HIS A 76 3.97 -15.93 -14.94
C HIS A 76 3.81 -16.37 -13.47
N ALA A 77 4.12 -17.65 -13.19
CA ALA A 77 4.01 -18.26 -11.85
C ALA A 77 2.63 -18.12 -11.17
N GLY A 78 1.55 -18.08 -11.97
CA GLY A 78 0.17 -17.96 -11.46
C GLY A 78 -0.19 -16.54 -10.96
N THR A 79 0.63 -15.52 -11.26
CA THR A 79 0.36 -14.13 -10.87
C THR A 79 0.56 -13.14 -12.03
N HIS A 80 -0.45 -12.33 -12.30
CA HIS A 80 -0.41 -11.27 -13.32
C HIS A 80 0.19 -9.97 -12.75
N ARG A 81 1.46 -10.02 -12.32
CA ARG A 81 2.12 -8.89 -11.63
C ARG A 81 3.19 -8.20 -12.46
N TRP A 82 3.83 -8.98 -13.32
CA TRP A 82 4.96 -8.54 -14.13
C TRP A 82 4.50 -8.46 -15.57
N LEU A 83 4.92 -7.40 -16.24
CA LEU A 83 4.69 -7.24 -17.66
C LEU A 83 6.02 -7.51 -18.38
N ASP A 84 6.05 -8.61 -19.13
CA ASP A 84 7.23 -9.03 -19.87
C ASP A 84 7.21 -8.32 -21.24
N ILE A 85 7.84 -7.13 -21.31
CA ILE A 85 7.89 -6.29 -22.52
C ILE A 85 8.81 -6.92 -23.62
N GLY A 86 9.20 -8.19 -23.49
CA GLY A 86 10.24 -8.83 -24.32
C GLY A 86 11.65 -8.26 -24.10
N LEU A 87 11.82 -7.37 -23.13
CA LEU A 87 13.10 -6.84 -22.68
C LEU A 87 13.61 -7.70 -21.52
N GLN A 88 14.93 -7.69 -21.26
CA GLN A 88 15.54 -8.46 -20.15
C GLN A 88 15.14 -7.99 -18.73
N PHE A 89 14.19 -7.06 -18.64
CA PHE A 89 13.73 -6.46 -17.40
C PHE A 89 12.21 -6.52 -17.31
N ASN A 90 11.74 -6.90 -16.13
CA ASN A 90 10.32 -7.03 -15.86
C ASN A 90 9.88 -5.73 -15.18
N LEU A 91 8.88 -5.07 -15.75
CA LEU A 91 8.34 -3.84 -15.21
C LEU A 91 7.12 -4.19 -14.38
N GLN A 92 7.04 -3.65 -13.16
CA GLN A 92 5.90 -3.86 -12.27
C GLN A 92 4.91 -2.69 -12.37
N PRO A 93 3.72 -2.88 -12.98
CA PRO A 93 2.76 -1.80 -13.20
C PRO A 93 2.26 -1.12 -11.93
N SER A 94 2.18 -1.84 -10.82
CA SER A 94 1.72 -1.31 -9.53
C SER A 94 2.64 -0.23 -8.95
N GLU A 95 3.92 -0.16 -9.35
CA GLU A 95 4.82 0.93 -8.94
C GLU A 95 4.39 2.27 -9.53
N PHE A 96 4.03 2.28 -10.83
CA PHE A 96 3.51 3.47 -11.50
C PHE A 96 2.16 3.89 -10.93
N ALA A 97 1.30 2.90 -10.63
CA ALA A 97 0.01 3.13 -10.01
C ALA A 97 0.15 3.92 -8.70
N LYS A 98 1.05 3.52 -7.80
CA LYS A 98 1.28 4.21 -6.51
C LYS A 98 1.62 5.69 -6.70
N VAL A 99 2.49 6.00 -7.68
CA VAL A 99 2.91 7.38 -7.93
C VAL A 99 1.75 8.20 -8.50
N PHE A 100 1.05 7.68 -9.50
CA PHE A 100 -0.02 8.41 -10.17
C PHE A 100 -1.27 8.58 -9.29
N THR A 101 -1.60 7.60 -8.46
CA THR A 101 -2.72 7.68 -7.51
C THR A 101 -2.44 8.69 -6.40
N SER A 102 -1.22 8.70 -5.86
CA SER A 102 -0.78 9.72 -4.89
C SER A 102 -0.86 11.13 -5.50
N LEU A 103 -0.46 11.29 -6.77
CA LEU A 103 -0.53 12.58 -7.44
C LEU A 103 -1.97 13.05 -7.67
N ALA A 104 -2.86 12.16 -8.10
CA ALA A 104 -4.27 12.50 -8.28
C ALA A 104 -4.99 12.78 -6.96
N LEU A 105 -4.66 12.03 -5.90
CA LEU A 105 -5.14 12.30 -4.54
C LEU A 105 -4.70 13.69 -4.07
N ALA A 106 -3.42 14.02 -4.23
CA ALA A 106 -2.87 15.33 -3.85
C ALA A 106 -3.53 16.47 -4.61
N ARG A 107 -3.74 16.31 -5.93
CA ARG A 107 -4.49 17.28 -6.74
C ARG A 107 -5.91 17.46 -6.24
N TYR A 108 -6.65 16.38 -6.08
CA TYR A 108 -8.05 16.44 -5.68
C TYR A 108 -8.23 17.22 -4.37
N LEU A 109 -7.36 16.93 -3.39
CA LEU A 109 -7.37 17.58 -2.09
C LEU A 109 -6.87 19.03 -2.13
N SER A 110 -5.93 19.36 -3.03
CA SER A 110 -5.50 20.75 -3.25
C SER A 110 -6.65 21.61 -3.79
N ASP A 111 -7.42 21.08 -4.76
CA ASP A 111 -8.55 21.79 -5.37
C ASP A 111 -9.76 21.94 -4.41
N HIS A 112 -9.95 21.00 -3.47
CA HIS A 112 -11.12 20.94 -2.58
C HIS A 112 -10.82 21.16 -1.09
N ASN A 113 -9.63 21.68 -0.74
CA ASN A 113 -9.11 21.78 0.63
C ASN A 113 -10.13 22.40 1.63
N LEU A 114 -10.86 23.45 1.21
CA LEU A 114 -11.82 24.16 2.08
C LEU A 114 -13.08 23.34 2.44
N GLN A 115 -13.41 22.31 1.65
CA GLN A 115 -14.62 21.50 1.82
C GLN A 115 -14.39 20.21 2.65
N MET A 116 -13.15 19.94 3.06
CA MET A 116 -12.75 18.69 3.76
C MET A 116 -13.31 18.55 5.19
N LYS A 117 -14.07 19.55 5.67
CA LYS A 117 -14.81 19.47 6.94
C LYS A 117 -16.08 18.64 6.86
N GLN A 118 -16.62 18.40 5.66
CA GLN A 118 -17.83 17.60 5.45
C GLN A 118 -17.48 16.12 5.24
N PHE A 119 -18.38 15.23 5.68
CA PHE A 119 -18.19 13.78 5.55
C PHE A 119 -18.17 13.33 4.08
N SER A 120 -19.04 13.89 3.24
CA SER A 120 -19.13 13.53 1.81
C SER A 120 -17.85 13.80 1.04
N SER A 121 -17.08 14.81 1.43
CA SER A 121 -15.81 15.19 0.79
C SER A 121 -14.70 14.16 1.01
N VAL A 122 -14.83 13.29 2.02
CA VAL A 122 -13.86 12.22 2.33
C VAL A 122 -14.10 10.98 1.46
N ILE A 123 -15.32 10.79 0.94
CA ILE A 123 -15.69 9.60 0.16
C ILE A 123 -14.94 9.57 -1.18
N ILE A 124 -14.85 10.69 -1.89
CA ILE A 124 -14.23 10.75 -3.23
C ILE A 124 -12.72 10.39 -3.18
N PRO A 125 -11.90 10.95 -2.27
CA PRO A 125 -10.51 10.53 -2.06
C PRO A 125 -10.36 9.03 -1.80
N ILE A 126 -11.26 8.46 -0.98
CA ILE A 126 -11.24 7.02 -0.68
C ILE A 126 -11.53 6.22 -1.95
N VAL A 127 -12.57 6.57 -2.69
CA VAL A 127 -12.93 5.87 -3.94
C VAL A 127 -11.81 5.95 -4.95
N LEU A 128 -11.16 7.11 -5.09
CA LEU A 128 -10.03 7.32 -6.00
C LEU A 128 -8.87 6.35 -5.70
N VAL A 129 -8.60 6.05 -4.43
CA VAL A 129 -7.55 5.09 -4.07
C VAL A 129 -8.04 3.65 -4.08
N LEU A 130 -9.31 3.40 -3.73
CA LEU A 130 -9.88 2.06 -3.73
C LEU A 130 -9.93 1.44 -5.13
N ILE A 131 -10.22 2.21 -6.18
CA ILE A 131 -10.28 1.70 -7.57
C ILE A 131 -8.99 0.94 -7.94
N PRO A 132 -7.80 1.56 -7.94
CA PRO A 132 -6.55 0.86 -8.27
C PRO A 132 -6.17 -0.18 -7.22
N THR A 133 -6.49 0.03 -5.94
CA THR A 133 -6.25 -0.96 -4.88
C THR A 133 -6.99 -2.26 -5.15
N CYS A 134 -8.26 -2.20 -5.55
CA CYS A 134 -9.06 -3.37 -5.90
C CYS A 134 -8.46 -4.11 -7.10
N VAL A 135 -8.02 -3.38 -8.14
CA VAL A 135 -7.36 -4.01 -9.29
C VAL A 135 -6.09 -4.76 -8.86
N VAL A 136 -5.25 -4.17 -8.00
CA VAL A 136 -4.04 -4.82 -7.48
C VAL A 136 -4.36 -6.02 -6.57
N LEU A 137 -5.44 -5.95 -5.79
CA LEU A 137 -5.92 -7.10 -5.00
C LEU A 137 -6.33 -8.28 -5.90
N TYR A 138 -6.86 -8.01 -7.10
CA TYR A 138 -7.12 -9.03 -8.11
C TYR A 138 -5.85 -9.63 -8.73
N GLN A 139 -4.68 -8.97 -8.61
CA GLN A 139 -3.34 -9.46 -9.05
C GLN A 139 -2.63 -10.35 -8.02
N PRO A 140 -3.42 -11.10 -7.24
CA PRO A 140 -3.10 -11.61 -5.91
C PRO A 140 -2.09 -10.84 -5.04
N ASP A 141 -2.02 -9.51 -5.08
CA ASP A 141 -0.86 -8.76 -4.59
C ASP A 141 -1.17 -7.92 -3.33
N LEU A 142 -1.28 -8.58 -2.17
CA LEU A 142 -1.74 -7.96 -0.92
C LEU A 142 -0.82 -6.82 -0.44
N GLY A 143 0.51 -7.01 -0.53
CA GLY A 143 1.48 -6.04 0.00
C GLY A 143 1.41 -4.70 -0.74
N THR A 144 1.37 -4.73 -2.08
CA THR A 144 1.26 -3.52 -2.90
C THR A 144 -0.08 -2.83 -2.73
N ALA A 145 -1.18 -3.57 -2.56
CA ALA A 145 -2.50 -3.01 -2.25
C ALA A 145 -2.51 -2.23 -0.93
N ILE A 146 -1.91 -2.79 0.15
CA ILE A 146 -1.81 -2.09 1.45
C ILE A 146 -0.99 -0.81 1.31
N ILE A 147 0.15 -0.86 0.62
CA ILE A 147 1.00 0.31 0.38
C ILE A 147 0.27 1.39 -0.43
N LEU A 148 -0.56 1.01 -1.40
CA LEU A 148 -1.32 1.95 -2.21
C LEU A 148 -2.45 2.63 -1.41
N MET A 149 -3.03 1.93 -0.43
CA MET A 149 -4.06 2.47 0.47
C MET A 149 -3.48 3.34 1.60
N ALA A 150 -2.25 3.05 2.04
CA ALA A 150 -1.62 3.71 3.20
C ALA A 150 -1.56 5.25 3.14
N PRO A 151 -1.31 5.92 1.98
CA PRO A 151 -1.26 7.38 1.89
C PRO A 151 -2.58 8.09 2.14
N VAL A 152 -3.73 7.41 2.05
CA VAL A 152 -5.06 8.03 2.21
C VAL A 152 -5.19 8.70 3.58
N LEU A 153 -4.82 7.99 4.65
CA LEU A 153 -4.92 8.51 6.02
C LEU A 153 -4.09 9.77 6.28
N PRO A 154 -2.76 9.77 6.05
CA PRO A 154 -1.95 10.95 6.31
C PRO A 154 -2.38 12.11 5.42
N VAL A 155 -2.61 11.91 4.12
CA VAL A 155 -2.93 13.03 3.22
C VAL A 155 -4.29 13.65 3.57
N LEU A 156 -5.28 12.85 3.98
CA LEU A 156 -6.55 13.36 4.49
C LEU A 156 -6.38 14.15 5.80
N PHE A 157 -5.55 13.66 6.73
CA PHE A 157 -5.22 14.40 7.96
C PHE A 157 -4.56 15.76 7.65
N TRP A 158 -3.57 15.78 6.75
CA TRP A 158 -2.89 16.99 6.32
C TRP A 158 -3.81 17.97 5.57
N SER A 159 -4.81 17.47 4.85
CA SER A 159 -5.85 18.30 4.21
C SER A 159 -6.85 18.93 5.19
N GLY A 160 -6.69 18.70 6.50
CA GLY A 160 -7.56 19.27 7.53
C GLY A 160 -8.88 18.52 7.73
N ALA A 161 -8.95 17.24 7.34
CA ALA A 161 -10.09 16.39 7.67
C ALA A 161 -10.23 16.25 9.19
N ARG A 162 -11.47 16.30 9.69
CA ARG A 162 -11.73 16.17 11.14
C ARG A 162 -11.24 14.82 11.64
N PRO A 163 -10.55 14.75 12.81
CA PRO A 163 -10.06 13.48 13.37
C PRO A 163 -11.14 12.42 13.52
N PHE A 164 -12.39 12.81 13.81
CA PHE A 164 -13.52 11.90 13.88
C PHE A 164 -13.80 11.15 12.56
N HIS A 165 -13.71 11.81 11.40
CA HIS A 165 -13.93 11.15 10.11
C HIS A 165 -12.79 10.18 9.77
N LEU A 166 -11.55 10.52 10.15
CA LEU A 166 -10.39 9.65 9.98
C LEU A 166 -10.49 8.41 10.87
N PHE A 167 -10.92 8.59 12.12
CA PHE A 167 -11.21 7.49 13.02
C PHE A 167 -12.29 6.56 12.44
N LEU A 168 -13.33 7.12 11.82
CA LEU A 168 -14.39 6.31 11.21
C LEU A 168 -13.89 5.44 10.06
N LEU A 169 -12.88 5.88 9.30
CA LEU A 169 -12.25 5.07 8.26
C LEU A 169 -11.47 3.88 8.84
N LEU A 170 -10.85 4.06 10.00
CA LEU A 170 -10.11 3.02 10.70
C LEU A 170 -11.00 2.08 11.53
N ALA A 171 -12.19 2.55 11.94
CA ALA A 171 -13.05 1.82 12.86
C ALA A 171 -13.43 0.40 12.37
N PRO A 172 -13.78 0.18 11.09
CA PRO A 172 -14.07 -1.17 10.58
C PRO A 172 -12.87 -2.12 10.70
N ILE A 173 -11.65 -1.61 10.46
CA ILE A 173 -10.42 -2.39 10.53
C ILE A 173 -10.14 -2.78 11.99
N PHE A 174 -10.28 -1.84 12.93
CA PHE A 174 -10.13 -2.14 14.35
C PHE A 174 -11.21 -3.10 14.85
N SER A 175 -12.45 -2.94 14.39
CA SER A 175 -13.53 -3.86 14.74
C SER A 175 -13.24 -5.28 14.26
N PHE A 176 -12.74 -5.43 13.02
CA PHE A 176 -12.31 -6.72 12.47
C PHE A 176 -11.17 -7.36 13.27
N ILE A 177 -10.13 -6.59 13.63
CA ILE A 177 -8.97 -7.11 14.38
C ILE A 177 -9.35 -7.49 15.81
N THR A 178 -10.17 -6.69 16.48
CA THR A 178 -10.54 -6.92 17.88
C THR A 178 -11.54 -8.07 18.04
N ALA A 179 -12.29 -8.40 16.99
CA ALA A 179 -13.31 -9.46 17.03
C ALA A 179 -12.75 -10.86 17.29
N PHE A 180 -11.46 -11.12 17.05
CA PHE A 180 -10.82 -12.40 17.37
C PHE A 180 -10.68 -12.65 18.89
N HIS A 181 -10.77 -11.61 19.72
CA HIS A 181 -10.70 -11.70 21.18
C HIS A 181 -11.90 -11.02 21.82
N ASN A 182 -12.78 -11.81 22.46
CA ASN A 182 -14.03 -11.32 23.07
C ASN A 182 -13.82 -10.10 24.01
N LEU A 183 -12.78 -10.14 24.85
CA LEU A 183 -12.47 -9.05 25.77
C LEU A 183 -11.99 -7.78 25.04
N ALA A 184 -11.13 -7.93 24.03
CA ALA A 184 -10.68 -6.80 23.23
C ALA A 184 -11.84 -6.17 22.45
N PHE A 185 -12.75 -7.00 21.92
CA PHE A 185 -13.94 -6.55 21.20
C PHE A 185 -14.90 -5.75 22.08
N THR A 186 -15.16 -6.18 23.32
CA THR A 186 -16.04 -5.44 24.23
C THR A 186 -15.43 -4.10 24.67
N ILE A 187 -14.12 -4.06 24.98
CA ILE A 187 -13.40 -2.82 25.28
C ILE A 187 -13.48 -1.86 24.08
N TYR A 188 -13.23 -2.36 22.87
CA TYR A 188 -13.29 -1.57 21.65
C TYR A 188 -14.71 -1.03 21.40
N ALA A 189 -15.76 -1.84 21.60
CA ALA A 189 -17.15 -1.40 21.45
C ALA A 189 -17.50 -0.26 22.43
N ILE A 190 -17.07 -0.35 23.69
CA ILE A 190 -17.28 0.74 24.67
C ILE A 190 -16.55 2.01 24.23
N LEU A 191 -15.28 1.88 23.82
CA LEU A 191 -14.46 3.00 23.37
C LEU A 191 -15.07 3.67 22.12
N LEU A 192 -15.50 2.87 21.14
CA LEU A 192 -16.19 3.33 19.94
C LEU A 192 -17.46 4.12 20.29
N GLY A 193 -18.29 3.60 21.21
CA GLY A 193 -19.48 4.28 21.70
C GLY A 193 -19.16 5.63 22.36
N LEU A 194 -18.13 5.67 23.20
CA LEU A 194 -17.67 6.90 23.87
C LEU A 194 -17.19 7.96 22.85
N ILE A 195 -16.40 7.56 21.85
CA ILE A 195 -15.94 8.46 20.78
C ILE A 195 -17.13 9.02 19.99
N ILE A 196 -18.10 8.19 19.64
CA ILE A 196 -19.30 8.62 18.89
C ILE A 196 -20.10 9.64 19.72
N ILE A 197 -20.26 9.42 21.02
CA ILE A 197 -20.97 10.37 21.91
C ILE A 197 -20.21 11.70 22.00
N LEU A 198 -18.88 11.68 22.17
CA LEU A 198 -18.05 12.89 22.22
C LEU A 198 -18.10 13.69 20.90
N ALA A 199 -18.18 13.01 19.76
CA ALA A 199 -18.25 13.65 18.46
C ALA A 199 -19.61 14.32 18.15
N ARG A 200 -20.64 14.04 18.97
CA ARG A 200 -22.02 14.55 18.84
C ARG A 200 -22.58 14.56 17.40
N PRO A 201 -22.52 13.45 16.64
CA PRO A 201 -23.20 13.35 15.36
C PRO A 201 -24.73 13.30 15.56
N LYS A 202 -25.50 13.44 14.48
CA LYS A 202 -26.97 13.26 14.52
C LYS A 202 -27.30 11.87 15.08
N ASN A 203 -28.30 11.78 15.96
CA ASN A 203 -28.65 10.56 16.69
C ASN A 203 -28.82 9.32 15.78
N VAL A 204 -29.48 9.48 14.61
CA VAL A 204 -29.67 8.38 13.65
C VAL A 204 -28.34 7.92 13.03
N LEU A 205 -27.46 8.86 12.68
CA LEU A 205 -26.14 8.55 12.13
C LEU A 205 -25.28 7.86 13.20
N ALA A 206 -25.29 8.37 14.43
CA ALA A 206 -24.57 7.80 15.57
C ALA A 206 -24.92 6.31 15.77
N LEU A 207 -26.21 6.01 15.77
CA LEU A 207 -26.73 4.66 15.92
C LEU A 207 -26.28 3.76 14.76
N SER A 208 -26.43 4.24 13.52
CA SER A 208 -26.03 3.47 12.33
C SER A 208 -24.52 3.15 12.31
N LEU A 209 -23.67 4.10 12.71
CA LEU A 209 -22.22 3.93 12.70
C LEU A 209 -21.78 2.94 13.78
N PHE A 210 -22.36 3.02 14.97
CA PHE A 210 -22.06 2.12 16.08
C PHE A 210 -22.46 0.68 15.75
N PHE A 211 -23.74 0.45 15.42
CA PHE A 211 -24.24 -0.87 15.09
C PHE A 211 -23.62 -1.43 13.81
N GLY A 212 -23.38 -0.59 12.80
CA GLY A 212 -22.70 -1.01 11.57
C GLY A 212 -21.27 -1.50 11.81
N ASN A 213 -20.49 -0.81 12.65
CA ASN A 213 -19.15 -1.27 13.01
C ASN A 213 -19.18 -2.57 13.81
N ILE A 214 -20.04 -2.68 14.83
CA ILE A 214 -20.18 -3.91 15.62
C ILE A 214 -20.59 -5.08 14.72
N PHE A 215 -21.54 -4.85 13.81
CA PHE A 215 -21.99 -5.86 12.86
C PHE A 215 -20.84 -6.33 11.95
N LEU A 216 -20.01 -5.41 11.43
CA LEU A 216 -18.81 -5.76 10.66
C LEU A 216 -17.82 -6.59 11.48
N GLY A 217 -17.62 -6.25 12.75
CA GLY A 217 -16.78 -7.05 13.65
C GLY A 217 -17.32 -8.46 13.86
N LEU A 218 -18.64 -8.62 14.02
CA LEU A 218 -19.28 -9.93 14.13
C LEU A 218 -19.18 -10.76 12.84
N LEU A 219 -19.13 -10.10 11.67
CA LEU A 219 -18.88 -10.74 10.37
C LEU A 219 -17.41 -11.12 10.15
N SER A 220 -16.49 -10.76 11.07
CA SER A 220 -15.07 -11.05 10.91
C SER A 220 -14.73 -12.52 10.62
N PRO A 221 -15.37 -13.57 11.21
CA PRO A 221 -15.03 -14.95 10.88
C PRO A 221 -15.40 -15.31 9.44
N VAL A 222 -16.52 -14.78 8.94
CA VAL A 222 -16.97 -14.99 7.55
C VAL A 222 -16.02 -14.28 6.58
N LEU A 223 -15.69 -13.02 6.89
CA LEU A 223 -14.74 -12.24 6.11
C LEU A 223 -13.35 -12.89 6.09
N TRP A 224 -12.88 -13.42 7.23
CA TRP A 224 -11.62 -14.14 7.34
C TRP A 224 -11.61 -15.38 6.44
N ASN A 225 -12.65 -16.20 6.48
CA ASN A 225 -12.76 -17.41 5.66
C ASN A 225 -12.95 -17.13 4.17
N SER A 226 -13.39 -15.92 3.80
CA SER A 226 -13.47 -15.48 2.40
C SER A 226 -12.11 -15.03 1.83
N LEU A 227 -11.11 -14.77 2.67
CA LEU A 227 -9.77 -14.41 2.22
C LEU A 227 -9.08 -15.64 1.61
N LYS A 228 -8.29 -15.42 0.55
CA LYS A 228 -7.49 -16.48 -0.06
C LYS A 228 -6.42 -16.98 0.94
N PRO A 229 -6.00 -18.26 0.90
CA PRO A 229 -5.03 -18.81 1.86
C PRO A 229 -3.76 -17.96 1.99
N TYR A 230 -3.17 -17.51 0.88
CA TYR A 230 -1.98 -16.66 0.90
C TYR A 230 -2.21 -15.30 1.61
N GLN A 231 -3.43 -14.76 1.59
CA GLN A 231 -3.76 -13.51 2.26
C GLN A 231 -3.82 -13.72 3.78
N GLN A 232 -4.42 -14.82 4.21
CA GLN A 232 -4.44 -15.22 5.62
C GLN A 232 -3.02 -15.46 6.14
N ASP A 233 -2.19 -16.19 5.39
CA ASP A 233 -0.80 -16.47 5.77
C ASP A 233 0.02 -15.19 5.91
N ARG A 234 -0.14 -14.22 5.00
CA ARG A 234 0.53 -12.91 5.11
C ARG A 234 0.10 -12.12 6.35
N ILE A 235 -1.18 -12.19 6.72
CA ILE A 235 -1.67 -11.52 7.95
C ILE A 235 -1.16 -12.26 9.19
N LEU A 236 -1.21 -13.60 9.21
CA LEU A 236 -0.79 -14.40 10.36
C LEU A 236 0.72 -14.31 10.62
N THR A 237 1.54 -14.31 9.57
CA THR A 237 3.00 -14.14 9.68
C THR A 237 3.41 -12.77 10.19
N LEU A 238 2.60 -11.73 10.00
CA LEU A 238 2.83 -10.41 10.61
C LEU A 238 2.76 -10.46 12.15
N PHE A 239 1.83 -11.24 12.70
CA PHE A 239 1.66 -11.39 14.15
C PHE A 239 2.55 -12.48 14.76
N ASN A 240 2.75 -13.58 14.03
CA ASN A 240 3.55 -14.72 14.45
C ASN A 240 4.58 -15.09 13.35
N PRO A 241 5.68 -14.35 13.24
CA PRO A 241 6.70 -14.60 12.22
C PRO A 241 7.38 -15.97 12.39
N ASP A 242 7.40 -16.54 13.59
CA ASP A 242 8.08 -17.81 13.86
C ASP A 242 7.29 -19.05 13.38
N LYS A 243 6.04 -18.88 12.93
CA LYS A 243 5.17 -19.99 12.52
C LYS A 243 5.54 -20.59 11.15
N ASP A 244 6.14 -19.77 10.27
CA ASP A 244 6.62 -20.20 8.95
C ASP A 244 7.90 -19.43 8.56
N PRO A 245 9.06 -19.84 9.12
CA PRO A 245 10.30 -19.10 8.97
C PRO A 245 10.92 -19.15 7.57
N LEU A 246 10.52 -20.11 6.73
CA LEU A 246 11.07 -20.31 5.38
C LEU A 246 10.11 -19.87 4.27
N GLY A 247 8.81 -19.73 4.55
CA GLY A 247 7.82 -19.22 3.59
C GLY A 247 7.54 -17.74 3.77
N ALA A 248 6.35 -17.39 4.25
CA ALA A 248 5.86 -16.01 4.22
C ALA A 248 6.61 -15.06 5.20
N ALA A 249 7.20 -15.58 6.28
CA ALA A 249 7.95 -14.79 7.26
C ALA A 249 9.46 -14.70 6.98
N TYR A 250 9.98 -15.39 5.97
CA TYR A 250 11.42 -15.45 5.67
C TYR A 250 12.06 -14.06 5.57
N GLN A 251 11.43 -13.13 4.84
CA GLN A 251 11.95 -11.77 4.67
C GLN A 251 11.98 -10.98 6.00
N ILE A 252 11.02 -11.23 6.89
CA ILE A 252 10.94 -10.57 8.20
C ILE A 252 12.06 -11.10 9.10
N ILE A 253 12.25 -12.43 9.13
CA ILE A 253 13.31 -13.07 9.92
C ILE A 253 14.68 -12.69 9.40
N GLN A 254 14.91 -12.71 8.09
CA GLN A 254 16.17 -12.25 7.50
C GLN A 254 16.47 -10.79 7.84
N SER A 255 15.47 -9.91 7.79
CA SER A 255 15.63 -8.51 8.22
C SER A 255 16.00 -8.42 9.71
N LYS A 256 15.35 -9.21 10.56
CA LYS A 256 15.63 -9.27 12.01
C LYS A 256 17.03 -9.83 12.30
N THR A 257 17.43 -10.89 11.61
CA THR A 257 18.75 -11.52 11.71
C THR A 257 19.83 -10.55 11.24
N ALA A 258 19.63 -9.86 10.12
CA ALA A 258 20.57 -8.87 9.60
C ALA A 258 20.76 -7.67 10.54
N ILE A 259 19.70 -7.23 11.22
CA ILE A 259 19.79 -6.19 12.27
C ILE A 259 20.52 -6.72 13.51
N GLY A 260 20.23 -7.96 13.93
CA GLY A 260 20.85 -8.60 15.10
C GLY A 260 22.31 -9.02 14.88
N SER A 261 22.71 -9.31 13.65
CA SER A 261 24.06 -9.65 13.24
C SER A 261 24.84 -8.43 12.73
N GLY A 262 24.29 -7.22 12.88
CA GLY A 262 24.83 -5.94 12.38
C GLY A 262 26.11 -5.47 13.09
N GLY A 263 27.08 -6.37 13.28
CA GLY A 263 28.47 -5.98 13.47
C GLY A 263 29.00 -5.35 12.18
N LEU A 264 29.83 -4.32 12.31
CA LEU A 264 30.74 -3.96 11.24
C LEU A 264 31.75 -5.12 11.15
N PHE A 265 31.87 -5.75 9.97
CA PHE A 265 32.72 -6.91 9.61
C PHE A 265 32.06 -8.29 9.66
#